data_AF-A0A928L3W8-F1
#
_entry.id   AF-A0A928L3W8-F1
#
_cell.length_a   1.000
_cell.length_b   1.000
_cell.length_c   1.000
_cell.angle_alpha   90.00
_cell.angle_beta   90.00
_cell.angle_gamma   90.00
#
_symmetry.space_group_name_H-M   'P 1'
#
loop_
_entity.id
_entity.type
_entity.pdbx_description
1 polymer ?
#
loop_
_entity_poly.entity_id
_entity_poly.type
_entity_poly.pdbx_seq_one_letter_code
_entity_poly.pdbx_strand_id
1 'polypeptide(L)'
;MSYTRKKLIFKLEQSKNKMHLFYKQDFINYRGKTSDTNEMYSEVVCEWLLDNITLLDNIPMITRKKSYKIESHDGVIKNANSGREEEIIAMKMYGNEYDCIGEIIDYQTPLKNNRYDEAGKIDLLSYDGTTLRILELKKPNSDETMLRCVLESYTYLKTIDNAKLLEDFGISCHTLVKACPFVFRNGEQHKEMQLGRPYLKHLMDLLDTKPYYISTVDGKYIITGD
;
A
#
# COMPACT_ATOMS: atom_id res chain seq x y z
N MET A 1 3.17 1.95 -25.97
CA MET A 1 3.30 3.37 -26.35
C MET A 1 4.21 4.03 -25.34
N SER A 2 5.28 4.70 -25.77
CA SER A 2 6.18 5.42 -24.86
C SER A 2 5.73 6.88 -24.72
N TYR A 3 5.79 7.43 -23.50
CA TYR A 3 5.38 8.79 -23.15
C TYR A 3 6.60 9.67 -22.92
N THR A 4 6.51 10.94 -23.29
CA THR A 4 7.54 11.93 -22.96
C THR A 4 7.43 12.39 -21.52
N ARG A 5 8.52 12.90 -20.94
CA ARG A 5 8.51 13.53 -19.60
C ARG A 5 7.43 14.60 -19.51
N LYS A 6 7.38 15.51 -20.49
CA LYS A 6 6.37 16.59 -20.54
C LYS A 6 4.93 16.07 -20.52
N LYS A 7 4.64 14.97 -21.23
CA LYS A 7 3.30 14.37 -21.26
C LYS A 7 2.95 13.69 -19.95
N LEU A 8 3.94 13.10 -19.26
CA LEU A 8 3.75 12.56 -17.91
C LEU A 8 3.46 13.68 -16.89
N ILE A 9 4.26 14.75 -16.87
CA ILE A 9 4.02 15.92 -16.00
C ILE A 9 2.63 16.52 -16.25
N PHE A 10 2.20 16.64 -17.52
CA PHE A 10 0.85 17.10 -17.82
C PHE A 10 -0.24 16.22 -17.19
N LYS A 11 -0.08 14.89 -17.21
CA LYS A 11 -1.02 13.96 -16.55
C LYS A 11 -1.03 14.12 -15.03
N LEU A 12 0.13 14.36 -14.42
CA LEU A 12 0.26 14.63 -12.99
C LEU A 12 -0.50 15.90 -12.61
N GLU A 13 -0.29 16.99 -13.35
CA GLU A 13 -1.00 18.26 -13.14
C GLU A 13 -2.53 18.15 -13.28
N GLN A 14 -3.04 17.29 -14.16
CA GLN A 14 -4.49 17.08 -14.32
C GLN A 14 -5.11 16.25 -13.19
N SER A 15 -4.32 15.42 -12.51
CA SER A 15 -4.82 14.49 -11.48
C SER A 15 -4.66 15.02 -10.04
N LYS A 16 -3.88 16.09 -9.84
CA LYS A 16 -3.52 16.64 -8.54
C LYS A 16 -4.70 17.07 -7.65
N ASN A 17 -5.87 17.31 -8.22
CA ASN A 17 -7.06 17.73 -7.48
C ASN A 17 -7.83 16.54 -6.84
N LYS A 18 -7.46 15.29 -7.15
CA LYS A 18 -8.10 14.08 -6.61
C LYS A 18 -7.05 13.13 -6.03
N MET A 19 -6.30 13.59 -5.02
CA MET A 19 -5.17 12.84 -4.47
C MET A 19 -5.56 11.48 -3.87
N HIS A 20 -6.77 11.33 -3.34
CA HIS A 20 -7.30 10.05 -2.86
C HIS A 20 -7.54 8.98 -3.95
N LEU A 21 -7.49 9.37 -5.23
CA LEU A 21 -7.55 8.47 -6.39
C LEU A 21 -6.27 8.52 -7.24
N PHE A 22 -5.24 9.22 -6.75
CA PHE A 22 -4.02 9.43 -7.52
C PHE A 22 -3.26 8.13 -7.74
N TYR A 23 -3.16 7.28 -6.72
CA TYR A 23 -2.53 5.96 -6.82
C TYR A 23 -3.19 5.03 -7.87
N LYS A 24 -4.47 5.29 -8.21
CA LYS A 24 -5.24 4.51 -9.20
C LYS A 24 -4.98 4.95 -10.64
N GLN A 25 -4.28 6.07 -10.87
CA GLN A 25 -4.03 6.53 -12.21
C GLN A 25 -3.03 5.60 -12.92
N ASP A 26 -3.36 5.17 -14.15
CA ASP A 26 -2.54 4.20 -14.90
C ASP A 26 -1.06 4.59 -14.99
N PHE A 27 -0.78 5.90 -15.08
CA PHE A 27 0.59 6.41 -15.23
C PHE A 27 1.45 6.24 -13.97
N ILE A 28 0.85 6.00 -12.81
CA ILE A 28 1.57 5.60 -11.59
C ILE A 28 2.15 4.19 -11.73
N ASN A 29 1.49 3.36 -12.54
CA ASN A 29 1.91 1.99 -12.80
C ASN A 29 2.75 1.82 -14.07
N TYR A 30 3.14 2.91 -14.73
CA TYR A 30 3.96 2.81 -15.94
C TYR A 30 5.36 2.27 -15.62
N ARG A 31 5.80 1.33 -16.45
CA ARG A 31 7.13 0.72 -16.40
C ARG A 31 8.01 1.22 -17.54
N GLY A 32 9.31 1.16 -17.32
CA GLY A 32 10.31 1.63 -18.28
C GLY A 32 10.56 3.13 -18.18
N LYS A 33 10.91 3.73 -19.32
CA LYS A 33 11.47 5.08 -19.37
C LYS A 33 10.72 5.99 -20.34
N THR A 34 10.80 7.28 -20.08
CA THR A 34 10.33 8.33 -20.98
C THR A 34 11.04 8.24 -22.33
N SER A 35 10.34 8.56 -23.42
CA SER A 35 10.88 8.47 -24.78
C SER A 35 11.92 9.55 -25.12
N ASP A 36 11.87 10.69 -24.45
CA ASP A 36 12.67 11.89 -24.73
C ASP A 36 13.86 12.06 -23.78
N THR A 37 13.66 11.85 -22.48
CA THR A 37 14.71 12.05 -21.47
C THR A 37 15.36 10.75 -20.98
N ASN A 38 14.80 9.58 -21.35
CA ASN A 38 15.26 8.26 -20.91
C ASN A 38 15.29 8.11 -19.37
N GLU A 39 14.38 8.81 -18.68
CA GLU A 39 14.19 8.74 -17.23
C GLU A 39 13.12 7.71 -16.88
N MET A 40 13.29 7.00 -15.77
CA MET A 40 12.27 6.05 -15.30
C MET A 40 10.97 6.78 -14.98
N TYR A 41 9.83 6.26 -15.46
CA TYR A 41 8.54 6.92 -15.19
C TYR A 41 8.28 7.09 -13.69
N SER A 42 8.58 6.08 -12.87
CA SER A 42 8.42 6.15 -11.42
C SER A 42 9.26 7.27 -10.80
N GLU A 43 10.48 7.48 -11.27
CA GLU A 43 11.36 8.55 -10.76
C GLU A 43 10.87 9.94 -11.15
N VAL A 44 10.34 10.13 -12.38
CA VAL A 44 9.73 11.40 -12.80
C VAL A 44 8.50 11.73 -11.93
N VAL A 45 7.67 10.72 -11.61
CA VAL A 45 6.52 10.91 -10.72
C VAL A 45 6.97 11.25 -9.30
N CYS A 46 7.99 10.55 -8.77
CA CYS A 46 8.51 10.80 -7.43
C CYS A 46 9.13 12.20 -7.32
N GLU A 47 9.95 12.61 -8.27
CA GLU A 47 10.52 13.96 -8.33
C GLU A 47 9.43 15.03 -8.28
N TRP A 48 8.40 14.91 -9.12
CA TRP A 48 7.27 15.84 -9.11
C TRP A 48 6.49 15.81 -7.78
N LEU A 49 6.28 14.63 -7.18
CA LEU A 49 5.62 14.52 -5.88
C LEU A 49 6.44 15.14 -4.75
N LEU A 50 7.76 15.00 -4.77
CA LEU A 50 8.65 15.61 -3.78
C LEU A 50 8.54 17.14 -3.80
N ASP A 51 8.47 17.73 -5.00
CA ASP A 51 8.25 19.17 -5.19
C ASP A 51 6.83 19.62 -4.78
N ASN A 52 5.88 18.69 -4.67
CA ASN A 52 4.47 18.96 -4.42
C ASN A 52 3.91 18.13 -3.24
N ILE A 53 4.76 17.81 -2.24
CA ILE A 53 4.45 16.79 -1.23
C ILE A 53 3.20 17.10 -0.41
N THR A 54 2.92 18.38 -0.19
CA THR A 54 1.74 18.88 0.54
C THR A 54 0.42 18.53 -0.14
N LEU A 55 0.42 18.14 -1.42
CA LEU A 55 -0.78 17.63 -2.08
C LEU A 55 -1.31 16.37 -1.40
N LEU A 56 -0.45 15.54 -0.81
CA LEU A 56 -0.86 14.33 -0.10
C LEU A 56 -1.68 14.64 1.16
N ASP A 57 -1.59 15.86 1.71
CA ASP A 57 -2.44 16.30 2.82
C ASP A 57 -3.88 16.58 2.39
N ASN A 58 -4.14 16.69 1.08
CA ASN A 58 -5.50 16.84 0.53
C ASN A 58 -6.26 15.50 0.42
N ILE A 59 -5.65 14.38 0.83
CA ILE A 59 -6.36 13.09 0.91
C ILE A 59 -7.35 13.17 2.08
N PRO A 60 -8.67 13.07 1.84
CA PRO A 60 -9.66 13.24 2.89
C PRO A 60 -9.75 11.99 3.76
N MET A 61 -9.82 12.21 5.07
CA MET A 61 -10.16 11.18 6.03
C MET A 61 -11.64 10.79 5.94
N ILE A 62 -11.94 9.51 6.11
CA ILE A 62 -13.29 8.94 6.14
C ILE A 62 -13.46 8.17 7.45
N THR A 63 -14.22 8.76 8.37
CA THR A 63 -14.63 8.10 9.61
C THR A 63 -15.82 7.18 9.34
N ARG A 64 -15.65 5.88 9.57
CA ARG A 64 -16.75 4.91 9.49
C ARG A 64 -17.68 5.04 10.69
N LYS A 65 -18.99 4.86 10.48
CA LYS A 65 -19.96 4.70 11.58
C LYS A 65 -19.95 3.29 12.16
N LYS A 66 -19.72 2.29 11.31
CA LYS A 66 -19.52 0.90 11.73
C LYS A 66 -18.08 0.68 12.17
N SER A 67 -17.85 -0.36 12.96
CA SER A 67 -16.51 -0.83 13.29
C SER A 67 -15.66 -1.06 12.02
N TYR A 68 -14.37 -0.74 12.11
CA TYR A 68 -13.34 -1.20 11.18
C TYR A 68 -13.10 -2.70 11.34
N LYS A 69 -13.04 -3.20 12.58
CA LYS A 69 -12.92 -4.63 12.89
C LYS A 69 -14.17 -5.38 12.46
N ILE A 70 -13.98 -6.40 11.61
CA ILE A 70 -15.09 -7.19 11.03
C ILE A 70 -15.17 -8.54 11.72
N GLU A 71 -16.28 -8.81 12.42
CA GLU A 71 -16.47 -10.06 13.18
C GLU A 71 -16.45 -11.33 12.31
N SER A 72 -16.81 -11.22 11.03
CA SER A 72 -16.83 -12.35 10.10
C SER A 72 -15.47 -12.69 9.50
N HIS A 73 -14.39 -12.02 9.91
CA HIS A 73 -13.03 -12.36 9.49
C HIS A 73 -12.51 -13.52 10.35
N ASP A 74 -12.71 -14.74 9.84
CA ASP A 74 -12.39 -16.01 10.49
C ASP A 74 -11.23 -16.76 9.81
N GLY A 75 -10.65 -16.19 8.73
CA GLY A 75 -9.61 -16.83 7.93
C GLY A 75 -10.08 -18.00 7.06
N VAL A 76 -11.39 -18.32 7.02
CA VAL A 76 -11.91 -19.50 6.33
C VAL A 76 -12.04 -19.28 4.82
N ILE A 77 -11.16 -19.92 4.04
CA ILE A 77 -11.16 -19.83 2.58
C ILE A 77 -12.33 -20.65 2.01
N LYS A 78 -13.40 -19.97 1.59
CA LYS A 78 -14.59 -20.60 1.00
C LYS A 78 -14.36 -21.10 -0.43
N ASN A 79 -13.51 -20.41 -1.20
CA ASN A 79 -13.20 -20.79 -2.58
C ASN A 79 -11.76 -20.41 -2.95
N ALA A 80 -10.86 -21.41 -2.93
CA ALA A 80 -9.45 -21.24 -3.29
C ALA A 80 -9.22 -20.97 -4.79
N ASN A 81 -10.21 -21.24 -5.65
CA ASN A 81 -10.11 -21.07 -7.11
C ASN A 81 -10.82 -19.80 -7.61
N SER A 82 -11.07 -18.83 -6.72
CA SER A 82 -11.78 -17.59 -7.06
C SER A 82 -10.97 -16.59 -7.90
N GLY A 83 -9.67 -16.84 -8.11
CA GLY A 83 -8.75 -15.90 -8.76
C GLY A 83 -8.35 -14.71 -7.88
N ARG A 84 -8.85 -14.63 -6.63
CA ARG A 84 -8.52 -13.58 -5.65
C ARG A 84 -7.27 -13.97 -4.84
N GLU A 85 -6.16 -14.17 -5.55
CA GLU A 85 -4.92 -14.71 -4.98
C GLU A 85 -4.41 -13.91 -3.78
N GLU A 86 -4.43 -12.57 -3.84
CA GLU A 86 -3.99 -11.69 -2.74
C GLU A 86 -4.88 -11.85 -1.50
N GLU A 87 -6.20 -11.90 -1.68
CA GLU A 87 -7.12 -12.14 -0.55
C GLU A 87 -6.92 -13.53 0.06
N ILE A 88 -6.67 -14.55 -0.76
CA ILE A 88 -6.37 -15.91 -0.26
C ILE A 88 -5.07 -15.91 0.55
N ILE A 89 -4.03 -15.20 0.10
CA ILE A 89 -2.78 -15.04 0.85
C ILE A 89 -3.05 -14.31 2.16
N ALA A 90 -3.78 -13.19 2.14
CA ALA A 90 -4.15 -12.44 3.34
C ALA A 90 -4.88 -13.30 4.37
N MET A 91 -5.85 -14.10 3.93
CA MET A 91 -6.59 -15.04 4.79
C MET A 91 -5.71 -16.14 5.37
N LYS A 92 -4.71 -16.65 4.62
CA LYS A 92 -3.74 -17.62 5.14
C LYS A 92 -2.81 -17.03 6.19
N MET A 93 -2.54 -15.73 6.10
CA MET A 93 -1.66 -15.02 7.04
C MET A 93 -2.38 -14.56 8.30
N TYR A 94 -3.70 -14.34 8.23
CA TYR A 94 -4.53 -13.94 9.37
C TYR A 94 -4.34 -14.82 10.60
N GLY A 95 -4.15 -14.19 11.77
CA GLY A 95 -3.91 -14.85 13.05
C GLY A 95 -2.50 -15.43 13.24
N ASN A 96 -1.60 -15.31 12.26
CA ASN A 96 -0.20 -15.67 12.44
C ASN A 96 0.63 -14.46 12.90
N GLU A 97 1.65 -14.74 13.71
CA GLU A 97 2.65 -13.78 14.17
C GLU A 97 3.95 -13.91 13.36
N TYR A 98 4.55 -12.77 13.02
CA TYR A 98 5.80 -12.69 12.28
C TYR A 98 6.76 -11.71 12.95
N ASP A 99 8.02 -12.11 13.13
CA ASP A 99 9.04 -11.40 13.92
C ASP A 99 9.15 -9.88 13.65
N CYS A 100 8.98 -9.42 12.40
CA CYS A 100 9.22 -8.02 12.03
C CYS A 100 7.96 -7.16 11.85
N ILE A 101 6.76 -7.76 11.90
CA ILE A 101 5.48 -7.07 11.67
C ILE A 101 4.40 -7.40 12.71
N GLY A 102 4.66 -8.36 13.61
CA GLY A 102 3.72 -8.81 14.63
C GLY A 102 2.62 -9.73 14.10
N GLU A 103 1.49 -9.76 14.80
CA GLU A 103 0.32 -10.56 14.45
C GLU A 103 -0.48 -9.89 13.32
N ILE A 104 -0.95 -10.68 12.35
CA ILE A 104 -1.95 -10.23 11.38
C ILE A 104 -3.34 -10.25 12.04
N ILE A 105 -3.85 -9.08 12.40
CA ILE A 105 -5.06 -8.91 13.21
C ILE A 105 -6.33 -8.63 12.40
N ASP A 106 -6.19 -8.32 11.11
CA ASP A 106 -7.32 -8.17 10.20
C ASP A 106 -6.88 -8.26 8.74
N TYR A 107 -7.84 -8.48 7.85
CA TYR A 107 -7.64 -8.44 6.39
C TYR A 107 -8.83 -7.78 5.71
N GLN A 108 -8.65 -7.20 4.52
CA GLN A 108 -9.74 -6.54 3.77
C GLN A 108 -10.53 -5.51 4.61
N THR A 109 -9.86 -4.79 5.51
CA THR A 109 -10.49 -3.81 6.41
C THR A 109 -11.08 -2.66 5.59
N PRO A 110 -12.39 -2.41 5.67
CA PRO A 110 -13.04 -1.44 4.80
C PRO A 110 -12.76 0.00 5.20
N LEU A 111 -12.47 0.87 4.24
CA LEU A 111 -12.29 2.31 4.48
C LEU A 111 -13.59 3.11 4.31
N LYS A 112 -14.45 2.69 3.37
CA LYS A 112 -15.71 3.37 3.07
C LYS A 112 -16.65 3.36 4.28
N ASN A 113 -17.28 4.50 4.60
CA ASN A 113 -18.41 4.56 5.51
C ASN A 113 -19.73 4.18 4.81
N ASN A 114 -19.88 4.58 3.54
CA ASN A 114 -21.06 4.32 2.74
C ASN A 114 -20.70 3.98 1.27
N ARG A 115 -21.71 3.63 0.45
CA ARG A 115 -21.50 3.20 -0.94
C ARG A 115 -20.96 4.29 -1.89
N TYR A 116 -21.14 5.56 -1.55
CA TYR A 116 -20.72 6.70 -2.38
C TYR A 116 -19.27 7.12 -2.11
N ASP A 117 -18.68 6.64 -1.01
CA ASP A 117 -17.28 6.91 -0.70
C ASP A 117 -16.36 6.22 -1.72
N GLU A 118 -15.34 6.93 -2.18
CA GLU A 118 -14.39 6.45 -3.19
C GLU A 118 -13.08 5.93 -2.56
N ALA A 119 -13.18 5.01 -1.59
CA ALA A 119 -12.02 4.40 -0.91
C ALA A 119 -11.87 2.89 -1.19
N GLY A 120 -10.67 2.36 -0.96
CA GLY A 120 -10.36 0.94 -1.08
C GLY A 120 -10.71 0.14 0.19
N LYS A 121 -10.02 -0.98 0.34
CA LYS A 121 -9.94 -1.76 1.58
C LYS A 121 -8.45 -1.98 1.85
N ILE A 122 -8.07 -1.94 3.12
CA ILE A 122 -6.71 -2.31 3.53
C ILE A 122 -6.58 -3.82 3.40
N ASP A 123 -5.55 -4.31 2.72
CA ASP A 123 -5.41 -5.75 2.50
C ASP A 123 -5.15 -6.50 3.80
N LEU A 124 -4.24 -5.98 4.64
CA LEU A 124 -3.82 -6.58 5.89
C LEU A 124 -3.53 -5.50 6.95
N LEU A 125 -3.95 -5.77 8.19
CA LEU A 125 -3.50 -5.04 9.38
C LEU A 125 -2.59 -5.94 10.21
N SER A 126 -1.43 -5.42 10.64
CA SER A 126 -0.53 -6.15 11.53
C SER A 126 -0.14 -5.33 12.76
N TYR A 127 0.04 -5.95 13.91
CA TYR A 127 0.39 -5.27 15.16
C TYR A 127 1.43 -6.03 15.96
N ASP A 128 2.52 -5.36 16.34
CA ASP A 128 3.65 -5.92 17.11
C ASP A 128 3.65 -5.49 18.59
N GLY A 129 2.53 -4.97 19.10
CA GLY A 129 2.45 -4.36 20.43
C GLY A 129 2.87 -2.89 20.48
N THR A 130 3.58 -2.38 19.47
CA THR A 130 4.08 -0.99 19.45
C THR A 130 3.59 -0.19 18.24
N THR A 131 3.53 -0.84 17.07
CA THR A 131 3.17 -0.22 15.78
C THR A 131 2.09 -1.05 15.10
N LEU A 132 1.00 -0.40 14.70
CA LEU A 132 0.00 -0.94 13.80
C LEU A 132 0.43 -0.64 12.35
N ARG A 133 0.45 -1.65 11.48
CA ARG A 133 0.85 -1.48 10.08
C ARG A 133 -0.33 -1.76 9.16
N ILE A 134 -0.55 -0.83 8.23
CA ILE A 134 -1.39 -0.98 7.05
C ILE A 134 -0.50 -1.58 5.97
N LEU A 135 -0.72 -2.85 5.66
CA LEU A 135 0.06 -3.61 4.70
C LEU A 135 -0.69 -3.69 3.36
N GLU A 136 -0.07 -3.19 2.30
CA GLU A 136 -0.56 -3.28 0.93
C GLU A 136 0.02 -4.52 0.26
N LEU A 137 -0.78 -5.59 0.17
CA LEU A 137 -0.31 -6.91 -0.22
C LEU A 137 -0.31 -7.05 -1.75
N LYS A 138 0.80 -7.52 -2.31
CA LYS A 138 0.85 -7.94 -3.72
C LYS A 138 1.16 -9.41 -3.87
N LYS A 139 0.50 -10.07 -4.82
CA LYS A 139 0.78 -11.46 -5.18
C LYS A 139 2.18 -11.61 -5.80
N PRO A 140 2.78 -12.82 -5.80
CA PRO A 140 4.15 -13.04 -6.29
C PRO A 140 4.42 -12.53 -7.70
N ASN A 141 3.44 -12.67 -8.60
CA ASN A 141 3.54 -12.28 -10.01
C ASN A 141 2.80 -10.96 -10.32
N SER A 142 2.65 -10.08 -9.33
CA SER A 142 2.04 -8.77 -9.54
C SER A 142 2.88 -7.92 -10.49
N ASP A 143 2.23 -7.28 -11.45
CA ASP A 143 2.83 -6.35 -12.41
C ASP A 143 2.80 -4.90 -11.91
N GLU A 144 2.35 -4.66 -10.68
CA GLU A 144 2.32 -3.32 -10.10
C GLU A 144 3.71 -2.79 -9.73
N THR A 145 3.93 -1.49 -9.87
CA THR A 145 5.18 -0.83 -9.49
C THR A 145 5.27 -0.66 -7.98
N MET A 146 6.51 -0.55 -7.45
CA MET A 146 6.68 -0.24 -6.03
C MET A 146 6.07 1.12 -5.67
N LEU A 147 6.22 2.12 -6.55
CA LEU A 147 5.61 3.44 -6.38
C LEU A 147 4.09 3.36 -6.18
N ARG A 148 3.39 2.52 -6.96
CA ARG A 148 1.94 2.35 -6.78
C ARG A 148 1.60 1.79 -5.41
N CYS A 149 2.32 0.76 -4.96
CA CYS A 149 2.12 0.14 -3.64
C CYS A 149 2.36 1.13 -2.49
N VAL A 150 3.40 1.97 -2.61
CA VAL A 150 3.71 3.05 -1.65
C VAL A 150 2.56 4.05 -1.58
N LEU A 151 2.10 4.56 -2.73
CA LEU A 151 1.04 5.57 -2.76
C LEU A 151 -0.32 5.00 -2.33
N GLU A 152 -0.61 3.74 -2.63
CA GLU A 152 -1.85 3.07 -2.24
C GLU A 152 -1.93 2.89 -0.72
N SER A 153 -0.92 2.25 -0.11
CA SER A 153 -0.84 2.10 1.35
C SER A 153 -0.87 3.45 2.08
N TYR A 154 -0.12 4.45 1.59
CA TYR A 154 -0.11 5.78 2.20
C TYR A 154 -1.46 6.49 2.06
N THR A 155 -2.14 6.33 0.92
CA THR A 155 -3.51 6.85 0.74
C THR A 155 -4.45 6.23 1.77
N TYR A 156 -4.33 4.93 2.06
CA TYR A 156 -5.15 4.28 3.09
C TYR A 156 -4.86 4.81 4.50
N LEU A 157 -3.59 5.05 4.84
CA LEU A 157 -3.20 5.69 6.11
C LEU A 157 -3.81 7.08 6.29
N LYS A 158 -3.85 7.90 5.23
CA LYS A 158 -4.46 9.25 5.28
C LYS A 158 -5.99 9.20 5.26
N THR A 159 -6.56 8.18 4.62
CA THR A 159 -8.01 8.02 4.49
C THR A 159 -8.64 7.49 5.78
N ILE A 160 -7.97 6.62 6.52
CA ILE A 160 -8.54 6.00 7.71
C ILE A 160 -8.55 6.94 8.92
N ASP A 161 -9.62 6.87 9.72
CA ASP A 161 -9.64 7.49 11.05
C ASP A 161 -8.81 6.65 12.02
N ASN A 162 -7.55 7.03 12.22
CA ASN A 162 -6.61 6.26 13.06
C ASN A 162 -7.08 6.15 14.52
N ALA A 163 -7.69 7.19 15.09
CA ALA A 163 -8.16 7.13 16.48
C ALA A 163 -9.27 6.09 16.63
N LYS A 164 -10.25 6.13 15.71
CA LYS A 164 -11.33 5.15 15.69
C LYS A 164 -10.83 3.74 15.36
N LEU A 165 -9.88 3.60 14.44
CA LEU A 165 -9.26 2.31 14.12
C LEU A 165 -8.64 1.68 15.37
N LEU A 166 -7.83 2.44 16.11
CA LEU A 166 -7.19 1.94 17.34
C LEU A 166 -8.25 1.56 18.39
N GLU A 167 -9.29 2.38 18.56
CA GLU A 167 -10.41 2.08 19.46
C GLU A 167 -11.13 0.78 19.09
N ASP A 168 -11.50 0.59 17.81
CA ASP A 168 -12.23 -0.58 17.33
C ASP A 168 -11.45 -1.90 17.52
N PHE A 169 -10.12 -1.82 17.56
CA PHE A 169 -9.25 -2.96 17.81
C PHE A 169 -8.80 -3.09 19.28
N GLY A 170 -9.19 -2.17 20.16
CA GLY A 170 -8.76 -2.16 21.56
C GLY A 170 -7.27 -1.88 21.74
N ILE A 171 -6.67 -1.15 20.79
CA ILE A 171 -5.26 -0.79 20.78
C ILE A 171 -5.09 0.59 21.41
N SER A 172 -3.97 0.81 22.10
CA SER A 172 -3.62 2.12 22.69
C SER A 172 -3.73 3.26 21.67
N CYS A 173 -4.34 4.39 22.06
CA CYS A 173 -4.43 5.59 21.23
C CYS A 173 -3.07 6.26 20.93
N HIS A 174 -2.01 5.84 21.62
CA HIS A 174 -0.63 6.29 21.37
C HIS A 174 0.13 5.40 20.38
N THR A 175 -0.47 4.32 19.90
CA THR A 175 0.15 3.42 18.92
C THR A 175 0.37 4.14 17.60
N LEU A 176 1.59 4.01 17.06
CA LEU A 176 1.92 4.52 15.74
C LEU A 176 1.24 3.67 14.66
N VAL A 177 0.66 4.32 13.66
CA VAL A 177 0.09 3.65 12.48
C VAL A 177 0.98 3.95 11.27
N LYS A 178 1.50 2.92 10.62
CA LYS A 178 2.38 3.05 9.45
C LYS A 178 1.81 2.37 8.22
N ALA A 179 2.02 2.99 7.06
CA ALA A 179 1.73 2.39 5.76
C ALA A 179 2.96 1.64 5.24
N CYS A 180 2.81 0.41 4.77
CA CYS A 180 3.93 -0.36 4.24
C CYS A 180 3.53 -1.16 2.98
N PRO A 181 4.27 -1.05 1.88
CA PRO A 181 4.21 -2.04 0.80
C PRO A 181 4.54 -3.44 1.34
N PHE A 182 3.76 -4.43 0.96
CA PHE A 182 3.93 -5.81 1.39
C PHE A 182 3.98 -6.74 0.18
N VAL A 183 5.20 -7.05 -0.25
CA VAL A 183 5.44 -7.62 -1.59
C VAL A 183 6.32 -8.86 -1.50
N PHE A 184 6.25 -9.74 -2.49
CA PHE A 184 7.09 -10.95 -2.47
C PHE A 184 8.55 -10.65 -2.79
N ARG A 185 9.45 -11.33 -2.07
CA ARG A 185 10.86 -11.40 -2.40
C ARG A 185 11.01 -12.02 -3.79
N ASN A 186 11.92 -11.46 -4.59
CA ASN A 186 12.10 -11.75 -6.02
C ASN A 186 10.90 -11.40 -6.92
N GLY A 187 9.85 -10.77 -6.38
CA GLY A 187 8.80 -10.14 -7.16
C GLY A 187 9.28 -8.86 -7.87
N GLU A 188 8.44 -8.29 -8.72
CA GLU A 188 8.79 -7.13 -9.53
C GLU A 188 9.15 -5.89 -8.69
N GLN A 189 8.41 -5.65 -7.61
CA GLN A 189 8.63 -4.54 -6.68
C GLN A 189 9.95 -4.73 -5.91
N HIS A 190 10.26 -5.95 -5.47
CA HIS A 190 11.53 -6.26 -4.82
C HIS A 190 12.70 -6.02 -5.77
N LYS A 191 12.63 -6.54 -7.01
CA LYS A 191 13.65 -6.29 -8.05
C LYS A 191 13.82 -4.80 -8.33
N GLU A 192 12.72 -4.05 -8.40
CA GLU A 192 12.76 -2.60 -8.60
C GLU A 192 13.57 -1.89 -7.52
N MET A 193 13.42 -2.27 -6.25
CA MET A 193 14.13 -1.64 -5.13
C MET A 193 15.62 -2.00 -5.04
N GLN A 194 16.04 -3.09 -5.68
CA GLN A 194 17.46 -3.42 -5.86
C GLN A 194 18.14 -2.52 -6.91
N LEU A 195 17.38 -1.77 -7.71
CA LEU A 195 17.91 -0.82 -8.68
C LEU A 195 18.09 0.58 -8.05
N GLY A 196 18.82 1.44 -8.75
CA GLY A 196 18.87 2.87 -8.42
C GLY A 196 17.48 3.50 -8.57
N ARG A 197 16.90 3.91 -7.45
CA ARG A 197 15.58 4.58 -7.33
C ARG A 197 15.66 5.72 -6.31
N PRO A 198 16.56 6.72 -6.51
CA PRO A 198 16.82 7.74 -5.51
C PRO A 198 15.58 8.55 -5.12
N TYR A 199 14.74 8.94 -6.07
CA TYR A 199 13.55 9.74 -5.75
C TYR A 199 12.46 8.91 -5.08
N LEU A 200 12.23 7.66 -5.50
CA LEU A 200 11.30 6.78 -4.81
C LEU A 200 11.77 6.49 -3.37
N LYS A 201 13.06 6.23 -3.15
CA LYS A 201 13.60 6.03 -1.81
C LYS A 201 13.43 7.27 -0.94
N HIS A 202 13.75 8.46 -1.47
CA HIS A 202 13.55 9.72 -0.75
C HIS A 202 12.06 9.98 -0.43
N LEU A 203 11.15 9.68 -1.36
CA LEU A 203 9.73 9.77 -1.11
C LEU A 203 9.31 8.82 0.02
N MET A 204 9.77 7.57 0.00
CA MET A 204 9.48 6.60 1.05
C MET A 204 9.98 7.05 2.43
N ASP A 205 11.20 7.61 2.49
CA ASP A 205 11.76 8.17 3.73
C ASP A 205 10.90 9.32 4.27
N LEU A 206 10.45 10.24 3.43
CA LEU A 206 9.56 11.36 3.84
C LEU A 206 8.18 10.88 4.29
N LEU A 207 7.67 9.80 3.70
CA LEU A 207 6.37 9.23 4.06
C LEU A 207 6.46 8.25 5.25
N ASP A 208 7.65 8.07 5.84
CA ASP A 208 7.93 7.11 6.92
C ASP A 208 7.41 5.70 6.59
N THR A 209 7.65 5.27 5.35
CA THR A 209 7.20 3.98 4.82
C THR A 209 8.39 3.16 4.33
N LYS A 210 8.31 1.85 4.53
CA LYS A 210 9.29 0.90 4.01
C LYS A 210 8.60 -0.38 3.57
N PRO A 211 9.17 -1.13 2.62
CA PRO A 211 8.59 -2.37 2.18
C PRO A 211 8.91 -3.49 3.17
N TYR A 212 8.02 -4.47 3.25
CA TYR A 212 8.28 -5.77 3.87
C TYR A 212 8.19 -6.85 2.80
N TYR A 213 9.11 -7.82 2.85
CA TYR A 213 9.28 -8.82 1.83
C TYR A 213 8.84 -10.21 2.30
N ILE A 214 7.96 -10.83 1.51
CA ILE A 214 7.40 -12.16 1.75
C ILE A 214 8.22 -13.20 0.99
N SER A 215 8.74 -14.20 1.69
CA SER A 215 9.30 -15.42 1.09
C SER A 215 8.46 -16.62 1.48
N THR A 216 8.48 -17.68 0.68
CA THR A 216 7.82 -18.96 1.02
C THR A 216 8.88 -20.03 1.23
N VAL A 217 8.91 -20.63 2.42
CA VAL A 217 9.78 -21.76 2.78
C VAL A 217 8.91 -22.87 3.34
N ASP A 218 8.98 -24.05 2.74
CA ASP A 218 8.17 -25.23 3.13
C ASP A 218 6.67 -24.94 3.27
N GLY A 219 6.14 -24.10 2.37
CA GLY A 219 4.73 -23.70 2.36
C GLY A 219 4.34 -22.67 3.44
N LYS A 220 5.30 -22.17 4.22
CA LYS A 220 5.09 -21.11 5.21
C LYS A 220 5.65 -19.78 4.72
N TYR A 221 4.98 -18.69 5.08
CA TYR A 221 5.45 -17.34 4.80
C TYR A 221 6.51 -16.92 5.83
N ILE A 222 7.61 -16.35 5.35
CA ILE A 222 8.66 -15.71 6.15
C ILE A 222 8.73 -14.25 5.73
N ILE A 223 8.71 -13.35 6.72
CA ILE A 223 8.68 -11.91 6.49
C ILE A 223 10.00 -11.27 6.92
N THR A 224 10.50 -10.37 6.09
CA THR A 224 11.75 -9.64 6.30
C THR A 224 11.54 -8.15 6.00
N GLY A 225 12.31 -7.28 6.65
CA GLY A 225 12.20 -5.82 6.51
C GLY A 225 13.51 -5.13 6.15
N ASP A 226 14.43 -5.90 5.53
CA ASP A 226 15.77 -5.52 5.05
C ASP A 226 15.81 -5.24 3.54
#